data_AF-A0A4Q3GZ60-F1
#
_entry.id   AF-A0A4Q3GZ60-F1
#
_cell.length_a   1.000
_cell.length_b   1.000
_cell.length_c   1.000
_cell.angle_alpha   90.00
_cell.angle_beta   90.00
_cell.angle_gamma   90.00
#
_symmetry.space_group_name_H-M   'P 1'
#
loop_
_entity.id
_entity.type
_entity.pdbx_description
1 polymer ?
#
loop_
_entity_poly.entity_id
_entity_poly.type
_entity_poly.pdbx_seq_one_letter_code
_entity_poly.pdbx_strand_id
1 'polypeptide(L)'
;LYHGTQQINQAQMDRWSIVTTLNYLPFEHEVGIVSSKVKHFTETKGRDAVAKMVRVAELTRAAFINGDLSTVMSPRTVITWAENAAIFGDIAFAFRLTFLNKCDDLERALVAEQYQRVFGVELKESAANLVLGV
;
A
#
# COMPACT_ATOMS: atom_id res chain seq x y z
N LEU A 1 -15.50 -7.70 4.30
CA LEU A 1 -15.15 -9.14 4.37
C LEU A 1 -14.94 -9.62 2.94
N TYR A 2 -13.86 -10.36 2.64
CA TYR A 2 -13.70 -10.98 1.31
C TYR A 2 -14.94 -11.81 0.98
N HIS A 3 -15.45 -11.72 -0.24
CA HIS A 3 -16.52 -12.63 -0.65
C HIS A 3 -16.00 -14.07 -0.59
N GLY A 4 -16.71 -14.92 0.17
CA GLY A 4 -16.35 -16.33 0.36
C GLY A 4 -15.60 -16.66 1.66
N THR A 5 -15.27 -15.69 2.52
CA THR A 5 -14.74 -15.99 3.87
C THR A 5 -15.82 -15.85 4.95
N GLN A 6 -16.02 -16.91 5.73
CA GLN A 6 -16.85 -16.86 6.93
C GLN A 6 -15.99 -16.48 8.14
N GLN A 7 -16.53 -15.68 9.06
CA GLN A 7 -15.85 -15.44 10.33
C GLN A 7 -15.72 -16.75 11.10
N ILE A 8 -14.57 -16.96 11.74
CA ILE A 8 -14.31 -18.13 12.59
C ILE A 8 -15.20 -18.00 13.83
N ASN A 9 -15.96 -19.05 14.14
CA ASN A 9 -16.81 -19.07 15.33
C ASN A 9 -16.05 -19.56 16.58
N GLN A 10 -16.64 -19.40 17.76
CA GLN A 10 -15.97 -19.72 19.03
C GLN A 10 -15.53 -21.18 19.14
N ALA A 11 -16.36 -22.14 18.71
CA ALA A 11 -16.04 -23.56 18.77
C ALA A 11 -14.85 -23.95 17.87
N GLN A 12 -14.59 -23.16 16.82
CA GLN A 12 -13.41 -23.30 15.98
C GLN A 12 -12.18 -22.64 16.63
N MET A 13 -12.34 -21.49 17.31
CA MET A 13 -11.24 -20.83 18.02
C MET A 13 -10.72 -21.65 19.21
N ASP A 14 -11.61 -22.33 19.95
CA ASP A 14 -11.24 -23.17 21.11
C ASP A 14 -10.34 -24.37 20.77
N ARG A 15 -10.14 -24.68 19.47
CA ARG A 15 -9.22 -25.73 18.99
C ARG A 15 -7.77 -25.27 18.90
N TRP A 16 -7.49 -23.99 19.13
CA TRP A 16 -6.15 -23.41 19.07
C TRP A 16 -5.65 -23.12 20.47
N SER A 17 -4.50 -23.67 20.83
CA SER A 17 -3.90 -23.44 22.16
C SER A 17 -3.28 -22.03 22.30
N ILE A 18 -2.97 -21.36 21.20
CA ILE A 18 -2.40 -20.01 21.17
C ILE A 18 -3.05 -19.25 20.02
N VAL A 19 -3.57 -18.05 20.32
CA VAL A 19 -4.04 -17.08 19.33
C VAL A 19 -3.19 -15.83 19.47
N THR A 20 -2.62 -15.35 18.37
CA THR A 20 -1.82 -14.12 18.33
C THR A 20 -2.31 -13.22 17.22
N THR A 21 -2.17 -11.91 17.41
CA THR A 21 -2.56 -10.90 16.42
C THR A 21 -1.32 -10.37 15.73
N LEU A 22 -1.30 -10.43 14.39
CA LEU A 22 -0.25 -9.82 13.59
C LEU A 22 -0.76 -8.50 13.00
N ASN A 23 -0.36 -7.38 13.61
CA ASN A 23 -0.64 -6.05 13.10
C ASN A 23 0.48 -5.56 12.17
N TYR A 24 0.29 -4.39 11.56
CA TYR A 24 1.34 -3.73 10.78
C TYR A 24 2.58 -3.45 11.64
N LEU A 25 3.74 -3.58 11.02
CA LEU A 25 5.02 -3.39 11.68
C LEU A 25 5.29 -1.90 11.90
N PRO A 26 6.13 -1.54 12.89
CA PRO A 26 6.68 -0.19 12.97
C PRO A 26 7.33 0.22 11.65
N PHE A 27 7.19 1.50 11.30
CA PHE A 27 7.68 2.07 10.03
C PHE A 27 9.09 1.60 9.64
N GLU A 28 10.07 1.77 10.54
CA GLU A 28 11.47 1.40 10.28
C GLU A 28 11.67 -0.10 10.03
N HIS A 29 10.86 -0.95 10.66
CA HIS A 29 10.93 -2.40 10.44
C HIS A 29 10.42 -2.77 9.05
N GLU A 30 9.32 -2.16 8.61
CA GLU A 30 8.80 -2.38 7.26
C GLU A 30 9.76 -1.85 6.19
N VAL A 31 10.34 -0.65 6.37
CA VAL A 31 11.38 -0.10 5.48
C VAL A 31 12.58 -1.06 5.39
N GLY A 32 13.03 -1.59 6.54
CA GLY A 32 14.10 -2.58 6.59
C GLY A 32 13.77 -3.87 5.83
N ILE A 33 12.57 -4.40 6.01
CA ILE A 33 12.10 -5.61 5.31
C ILE A 33 12.04 -5.36 3.81
N VAL A 34 11.40 -4.27 3.35
CA VAL A 34 11.28 -3.97 1.91
C VAL A 34 12.67 -3.79 1.29
N SER A 35 13.54 -3.02 1.93
CA SER A 35 14.92 -2.81 1.45
C SER A 35 15.71 -4.12 1.36
N SER A 36 15.54 -5.02 2.34
CA SER A 36 16.23 -6.33 2.32
C SER A 36 15.74 -7.27 1.21
N LYS A 37 14.47 -7.13 0.80
CA LYS A 37 13.84 -7.95 -0.24
C LYS A 37 14.14 -7.43 -1.64
N VAL A 38 14.15 -6.11 -1.80
CA VAL A 38 14.37 -5.46 -3.10
C VAL A 38 15.76 -4.84 -3.13
N LYS A 39 16.78 -5.66 -3.44
CA LYS A 39 18.21 -5.27 -3.46
C LYS A 39 18.51 -4.04 -4.33
N HIS A 40 17.67 -3.74 -5.32
CA HIS A 40 17.82 -2.53 -6.12
C HIS A 40 17.75 -1.24 -5.27
N PHE A 41 17.02 -1.25 -4.16
CA PHE A 41 16.85 -0.11 -3.28
C PHE A 41 17.77 -0.12 -2.04
N THR A 42 18.77 -1.00 -1.96
CA THR A 42 19.69 -1.05 -0.79
C THR A 42 20.72 0.07 -0.75
N GLU A 43 20.93 0.79 -1.86
CA GLU A 43 21.83 1.95 -1.89
C GLU A 43 21.25 3.16 -1.15
N THR A 44 22.10 4.11 -0.74
CA THR A 44 21.74 5.24 0.14
C THR A 44 20.56 6.07 -0.39
N LYS A 45 20.41 6.21 -1.71
CA LYS A 45 19.27 6.89 -2.34
C LYS A 45 18.01 6.02 -2.45
N GLY A 46 18.17 4.70 -2.49
CA GLY A 46 17.06 3.76 -2.60
C GLY A 46 16.24 3.64 -1.31
N ARG A 47 16.90 3.79 -0.15
CA ARG A 47 16.21 3.74 1.15
C ARG A 47 15.19 4.88 1.33
N ASP A 48 15.48 6.08 0.84
CA ASP A 48 14.52 7.20 0.89
C ASP A 48 13.27 6.92 0.05
N ALA A 49 13.44 6.33 -1.14
CA ALA A 49 12.32 5.92 -1.98
C ALA A 49 11.46 4.85 -1.28
N VAL A 50 12.08 3.84 -0.66
CA VAL A 50 11.36 2.82 0.13
C VAL A 50 10.63 3.44 1.33
N ALA A 51 11.26 4.37 2.03
CA ALA A 51 10.64 5.09 3.15
C ALA A 51 9.38 5.84 2.70
N LYS A 52 9.44 6.51 1.54
CA LYS A 52 8.25 7.14 0.93
C LYS A 52 7.18 6.12 0.53
N MET A 53 7.57 4.97 -0.03
CA MET A 53 6.61 3.90 -0.35
C MET A 53 5.87 3.40 0.89
N VAL A 54 6.59 3.14 1.98
CA VAL A 54 6.00 2.73 3.27
C VAL A 54 5.13 3.84 3.85
N ARG A 55 5.51 5.12 3.69
CA ARG A 55 4.69 6.25 4.15
C ARG A 55 3.34 6.32 3.40
N VAL A 56 3.32 6.10 2.09
CA VAL A 56 2.04 5.98 1.34
C VAL A 56 1.21 4.81 1.86
N ALA A 57 1.85 3.69 2.20
CA ALA A 57 1.18 2.53 2.80
C ALA A 57 0.55 2.87 4.17
N GLU A 58 1.24 3.63 5.04
CA GLU A 58 0.67 4.09 6.32
C GLU A 58 -0.58 4.95 6.12
N LEU A 59 -0.52 5.91 5.19
CA LEU A 59 -1.65 6.81 4.90
C LEU A 59 -2.86 6.05 4.36
N THR A 60 -2.65 5.12 3.43
CA THR A 60 -3.72 4.27 2.89
C THR A 60 -4.28 3.30 3.93
N ARG A 61 -3.46 2.77 4.84
CA ARG A 61 -3.93 1.95 5.97
C ARG A 61 -4.74 2.75 6.97
N ALA A 62 -4.36 4.00 7.25
CA ALA A 62 -5.15 4.89 8.11
C ALA A 62 -6.52 5.17 7.49
N ALA A 63 -6.57 5.48 6.19
CA ALA A 63 -7.82 5.65 5.46
C ALA A 63 -8.68 4.37 5.45
N PHE A 64 -8.07 3.20 5.31
CA PHE A 64 -8.78 1.92 5.44
C PHE A 64 -9.37 1.71 6.84
N ILE A 65 -8.61 2.00 7.91
CA ILE A 65 -9.08 1.88 9.30
C ILE A 65 -10.25 2.82 9.57
N ASN A 66 -10.23 4.03 8.97
CA ASN A 66 -11.31 5.00 9.08
C ASN A 66 -12.55 4.66 8.23
N GLY A 67 -12.44 3.70 7.31
CA GLY A 67 -13.52 3.31 6.39
C GLY A 67 -13.59 4.12 5.10
N ASP A 68 -12.60 5.00 4.84
CA ASP A 68 -12.51 5.81 3.61
C ASP A 68 -11.99 5.00 2.41
N LEU A 69 -11.29 3.90 2.67
CA LEU A 69 -10.82 2.95 1.65
C LEU A 69 -11.33 1.55 1.96
N SER A 70 -11.69 0.81 0.91
CA SER A 70 -12.05 -0.60 0.99
C SER A 70 -10.87 -1.54 0.70
N THR A 71 -9.80 -1.03 0.08
CA THR A 71 -8.62 -1.80 -0.32
C THR A 71 -7.42 -1.60 0.63
N VAL A 72 -6.88 -2.69 1.16
CA VAL A 72 -5.73 -2.67 2.09
C VAL A 72 -4.40 -2.78 1.35
N MET A 73 -3.46 -1.89 1.69
CA MET A 73 -2.06 -2.04 1.27
C MET A 73 -1.25 -2.84 2.30
N SER A 74 -0.94 -4.09 2.00
CA SER A 74 -0.10 -4.94 2.87
C SER A 74 1.41 -4.67 2.68
N PRO A 75 2.29 -5.07 3.61
CA PRO A 75 3.74 -5.02 3.39
C PRO A 75 4.19 -5.78 2.14
N ARG A 76 3.49 -6.86 1.78
CA ARG A 76 3.73 -7.60 0.53
C ARG A 76 3.44 -6.72 -0.69
N THR A 77 2.37 -5.93 -0.64
CA THR A 77 2.03 -4.97 -1.70
C THR A 77 3.15 -3.94 -1.89
N VAL A 78 3.75 -3.45 -0.80
CA VAL A 78 4.88 -2.52 -0.85
C VAL A 78 6.12 -3.16 -1.47
N ILE A 79 6.42 -4.42 -1.13
CA ILE A 79 7.52 -5.19 -1.75
C ILE A 79 7.28 -5.32 -3.26
N THR A 80 6.08 -5.77 -3.68
CA THR A 80 5.75 -5.91 -5.10
C THR A 80 5.80 -4.58 -5.84
N TRP A 81 5.40 -3.48 -5.18
CA TRP A 81 5.49 -2.15 -5.77
C TRP A 81 6.95 -1.75 -5.99
N ALA A 82 7.82 -1.95 -4.98
CA ALA A 82 9.25 -1.70 -5.11
C ALA A 82 9.90 -2.57 -6.20
N GLU A 83 9.57 -3.86 -6.28
CA GLU A 83 10.05 -4.75 -7.36
C GLU A 83 9.63 -4.23 -8.74
N ASN A 84 8.35 -3.88 -8.90
CA ASN A 84 7.84 -3.31 -10.16
C ASN A 84 8.51 -1.98 -10.49
N ALA A 85 8.78 -1.12 -9.50
CA ALA A 85 9.47 0.15 -9.72
C ALA A 85 10.90 -0.08 -10.23
N ALA A 86 11.60 -1.10 -9.72
CA ALA A 86 12.92 -1.48 -10.21
C ALA A 86 12.86 -2.06 -11.64
N ILE A 87 11.82 -2.81 -11.98
CA ILE A 87 11.63 -3.39 -13.32
C ILE A 87 11.30 -2.32 -14.36
N PHE A 88 10.37 -1.42 -14.05
CA PHE A 88 9.88 -0.41 -14.99
C PHE A 88 10.71 0.87 -15.00
N GLY A 89 11.52 1.12 -13.97
CA GLY A 89 12.24 2.38 -13.79
C GLY A 89 11.32 3.58 -13.48
N ASP A 90 10.05 3.33 -13.13
CA ASP A 90 9.04 4.36 -12.85
C ASP A 90 8.22 3.97 -11.62
N ILE A 91 8.41 4.71 -10.52
CA ILE A 91 7.75 4.49 -9.24
C ILE A 91 6.24 4.76 -9.32
N ALA A 92 5.83 5.81 -10.04
CA ALA A 92 4.43 6.21 -10.15
C ALA A 92 3.65 5.22 -11.01
N PHE A 93 4.23 4.79 -12.13
CA PHE A 93 3.64 3.75 -12.97
C PHE A 93 3.52 2.42 -12.23
N ALA A 94 4.58 1.99 -11.52
CA ALA A 94 4.56 0.78 -10.72
C ALA A 94 3.50 0.82 -9.61
N PHE A 95 3.30 1.99 -8.98
CA PHE A 95 2.25 2.17 -7.97
C PHE A 95 0.86 1.94 -8.56
N ARG A 96 0.60 2.54 -9.73
CA ARG A 96 -0.69 2.44 -10.43
C ARG A 96 -1.05 0.99 -10.75
N LEU A 97 -0.08 0.21 -11.23
CA LEU A 97 -0.27 -1.20 -11.55
C LEU A 97 -0.36 -2.12 -10.32
N THR A 98 0.30 -1.75 -9.23
CA THR A 98 0.41 -2.63 -8.06
C THR A 98 -0.78 -2.47 -7.11
N PHE A 99 -1.27 -1.25 -6.94
CA PHE A 99 -2.27 -0.93 -5.93
C PHE A 99 -3.46 -0.13 -6.49
N LEU A 100 -3.21 1.02 -7.13
CA LEU A 100 -4.29 1.96 -7.49
C LEU A 100 -5.34 1.34 -8.41
N ASN A 101 -4.92 0.50 -9.36
CA ASN A 101 -5.84 -0.20 -10.28
C ASN A 101 -6.77 -1.22 -9.60
N LYS A 102 -6.49 -1.62 -8.35
CA LYS A 102 -7.32 -2.52 -7.54
C LYS A 102 -8.29 -1.77 -6.64
N CYS A 103 -8.08 -0.46 -6.45
CA CYS A 103 -8.99 0.39 -5.69
C CYS A 103 -10.27 0.65 -6.48
N ASP A 104 -11.37 0.86 -5.74
CA ASP A 104 -12.63 1.33 -6.31
C ASP A 104 -12.45 2.67 -7.02
N ASP A 105 -13.18 2.90 -8.11
CA ASP A 105 -13.03 4.10 -8.94
C ASP A 105 -13.29 5.39 -8.13
N LEU A 106 -14.22 5.36 -7.17
CA LEU A 106 -14.53 6.51 -6.30
C LEU A 106 -13.41 6.79 -5.28
N GLU A 107 -12.63 5.78 -4.93
CA GLU A 107 -11.54 5.86 -3.95
C GLU A 107 -10.20 6.29 -4.58
N ARG A 108 -10.04 6.14 -5.90
CA ARG A 108 -8.75 6.40 -6.58
C ARG A 108 -8.25 7.82 -6.41
N ALA A 109 -9.15 8.81 -6.36
CA ALA A 109 -8.77 10.21 -6.15
C ALA A 109 -8.12 10.41 -4.78
N LEU A 110 -8.67 9.79 -3.73
CA LEU A 110 -8.10 9.83 -2.37
C LEU A 110 -6.72 9.17 -2.34
N VAL A 111 -6.57 8.00 -2.95
CA VAL A 111 -5.29 7.29 -3.01
C VAL A 111 -4.23 8.09 -3.79
N ALA A 112 -4.62 8.73 -4.89
CA ALA A 112 -3.75 9.61 -5.65
C ALA A 112 -3.30 10.82 -4.83
N GLU A 113 -4.18 11.39 -4.01
CA GLU A 113 -3.82 12.47 -3.09
C GLU A 113 -2.82 12.00 -2.03
N GLN A 114 -3.01 10.83 -1.41
CA GLN A 114 -2.05 10.28 -0.45
C GLN A 114 -0.67 10.06 -1.10
N TYR A 115 -0.64 9.60 -2.35
CA TYR A 115 0.59 9.49 -3.13
C TYR A 115 1.25 10.86 -3.34
N GLN A 116 0.48 11.87 -3.78
CA GLN A 116 0.97 13.22 -4.01
C GLN A 116 1.50 13.87 -2.72
N ARG A 117 0.84 13.69 -1.57
CA ARG A 117 1.30 14.21 -0.26
C ARG A 117 2.68 13.72 0.13
N VAL A 118 3.08 12.53 -0.32
CA VAL A 118 4.37 11.91 0.03
C VAL A 118 5.44 12.14 -1.04
N PHE A 119 5.09 11.96 -2.32
CA PHE A 119 6.02 12.05 -3.43
C PHE A 119 6.08 13.44 -4.08
N GLY A 120 5.12 14.32 -3.82
CA GLY A 120 4.99 15.61 -4.50
C GLY A 120 4.67 15.49 -5.99
N VAL A 121 4.22 14.31 -6.44
CA VAL A 121 3.95 14.00 -7.86
C VAL A 121 2.47 13.72 -8.03
N GLU A 122 1.87 14.36 -9.02
CA GLU A 122 0.47 14.19 -9.36
C GLU A 122 0.26 13.00 -10.30
N LEU A 123 -0.70 12.14 -9.99
CA LEU A 123 -1.06 10.99 -10.82
C LEU A 123 -2.18 11.37 -11.79
N LYS A 124 -2.35 10.59 -12.87
CA LYS A 124 -3.43 10.82 -13.85
C LYS A 124 -4.81 10.74 -13.21
N GLU A 125 -4.95 9.90 -12.19
CA GLU A 125 -6.17 9.65 -11.43
C GLU A 125 -6.45 10.71 -10.35
N SER A 126 -5.63 11.75 -10.23
CA SER A 126 -5.87 12.87 -9.31
C SER A 126 -7.15 13.63 -9.67
N ALA A 127 -7.86 14.13 -8.65
CA ALA A 127 -9.10 14.88 -8.81
C ALA A 127 -8.97 16.11 -9.74
N ALA A 128 -7.80 16.76 -9.77
CA ALA A 128 -7.54 17.89 -10.67
C ALA A 128 -7.65 17.50 -12.17
N ASN A 129 -7.31 16.26 -12.51
CA ASN A 129 -7.39 15.75 -13.89
C ASN A 129 -8.81 15.30 -14.27
N LEU A 130 -9.65 14.94 -13.29
CA LEU A 130 -11.07 14.63 -13.51
C LEU A 130 -11.89 15.89 -13.84
N VAL A 131 -11.52 17.04 -13.28
CA VAL A 131 -12.19 18.34 -13.53
C VAL A 131 -11.82 18.92 -14.90
N LEU A 132 -10.64 18.59 -15.43
CA LEU A 132 -10.17 19.06 -16.74
C LEU A 132 -10.51 18.10 -17.90
N GLY A 133 -11.27 17.03 -17.62
CA GLY A 133 -11.73 16.05 -18.60
C GLY A 133 -13.17 16.30 -19.07
N VAL A 134 -13.43 17.46 -19.68
CA VAL A 134 -14.56 17.73 -20.60
C VAL A 134 -14.01 18.42 -21.83
#